data_AF-A0A0K2YK43-F1
#
_entry.id   AF-A0A0K2YK43-F1
#
_cell.length_a   1.000
_cell.length_b   1.000
_cell.length_c   1.000
_cell.angle_alpha   90.00
_cell.angle_beta   90.00
_cell.angle_gamma   90.00
#
_symmetry.space_group_name_H-M   'P 1'
#
loop_
_entity.id
_entity.type
_entity.pdbx_description
1 polymer ?
#
loop_
_entity_poly.entity_id
_entity_poly.type
_entity_poly.pdbx_seq_one_letter_code
_entity_poly.pdbx_strand_id
1 'polypeptide(L)'
;MFSKRVAQVAAVLSAVALAAACSSDDGAAPAPTETTKETTVPISAVTTAVVDAGAEPRSRITFAPPAGVSQQVVMTSRSDIHQQIGDQPQQDLSTPELTMPLTAVAAAPTPAVSVDLTLGAMQSPDRRLQDALASSEGSKAGLTVQPNGAISALRITPDPGSTDIARSAIEQAFFQAVYRGVAFPDAEIGVGAVWTMEQQVMSGMVLRQVTTATLRERAGDRLTVDVAIRQAPEAQVWDLPGDSGTLNIDTFVMAGTGTLVVDLGASLPVDGSVTVSGEQTYSDPNSTTRLRQATTNTVRWSGQ
;
A
#
# COMPACT_ATOMS: atom_id res chain seq x y z
N MET A 1 -24.18 -20.25 11.56
CA MET A 1 -24.96 -19.08 11.09
C MET A 1 -24.43 -17.90 11.86
N PHE A 2 -23.68 -17.02 11.20
CA PHE A 2 -23.16 -15.81 11.82
C PHE A 2 -24.24 -15.01 12.55
N SER A 3 -23.90 -14.42 13.70
CA SER A 3 -24.68 -13.32 14.27
C SER A 3 -24.85 -12.24 13.19
N LYS A 4 -26.04 -11.63 13.11
CA LYS A 4 -26.36 -10.66 12.03
C LYS A 4 -25.32 -9.55 11.90
N ARG A 5 -24.69 -9.13 13.01
CA ARG A 5 -23.60 -8.15 13.03
C ARG A 5 -22.36 -8.64 12.26
N VAL A 6 -21.91 -9.88 12.52
CA VAL A 6 -20.72 -10.47 11.88
C VAL A 6 -20.93 -10.61 10.36
N ALA A 7 -22.12 -11.07 9.95
CA ALA A 7 -22.47 -11.19 8.53
C ALA A 7 -22.58 -9.83 7.83
N GLN A 8 -23.00 -8.77 8.53
CA GLN A 8 -23.05 -7.41 7.98
C GLN A 8 -21.65 -6.78 7.90
N VAL A 9 -20.77 -7.00 8.89
CA VAL A 9 -19.43 -6.40 8.91
C VAL A 9 -18.46 -7.13 7.98
N ALA A 10 -18.59 -8.44 7.78
CA ALA A 10 -17.85 -9.16 6.75
C ALA A 10 -18.06 -8.62 5.32
N ALA A 11 -19.18 -7.93 5.05
CA ALA A 11 -19.45 -7.27 3.78
C ALA A 11 -18.97 -5.79 3.71
N VAL A 12 -18.40 -5.26 4.80
CA VAL A 12 -17.91 -3.86 4.93
C VAL A 12 -16.38 -3.79 5.01
N LEU A 13 -15.71 -4.89 5.33
CA LEU A 13 -14.28 -4.93 5.71
C LEU A 13 -13.26 -4.69 4.58
N SER A 14 -13.68 -4.42 3.34
CA SER A 14 -12.77 -3.88 2.31
C SER A 14 -12.36 -2.42 2.58
N ALA A 15 -13.08 -1.69 3.45
CA ALA A 15 -12.73 -0.33 3.84
C ALA A 15 -11.91 -0.29 5.14
N VAL A 16 -10.72 0.33 5.09
CA VAL A 16 -9.82 0.44 6.26
C VAL A 16 -10.34 1.50 7.23
N ALA A 17 -11.04 1.07 8.28
CA ALA A 17 -11.58 1.94 9.32
C ALA A 17 -10.50 2.43 10.30
N LEU A 18 -9.76 3.48 9.93
CA LEU A 18 -8.89 4.21 10.86
C LEU A 18 -9.70 5.14 11.77
N ALA A 19 -9.94 4.70 13.00
CA ALA A 19 -10.55 5.52 14.04
C ALA A 19 -9.59 6.64 14.49
N ALA A 20 -9.93 7.89 14.20
CA ALA A 20 -9.18 9.07 14.61
C ALA A 20 -9.34 9.34 16.12
N ALA A 21 -8.57 8.63 16.95
CA ALA A 21 -8.61 8.75 18.40
C ALA A 21 -7.81 9.98 18.92
N CYS A 22 -8.53 11.00 19.38
CA CYS A 22 -8.08 11.97 20.39
C CYS A 22 -9.30 12.66 21.01
N SER A 23 -9.27 12.91 22.32
CA SER A 23 -10.44 13.31 23.12
C SER A 23 -10.31 14.70 23.74
N SER A 24 -11.44 15.42 23.86
CA SER A 24 -11.88 16.34 24.94
C SER A 24 -10.86 17.25 25.66
N ASP A 25 -11.09 18.54 25.95
CA ASP A 25 -12.09 19.58 25.62
C ASP A 25 -11.39 20.94 26.02
N ASP A 26 -11.90 22.18 25.98
CA ASP A 26 -13.21 22.80 25.74
C ASP A 26 -12.98 24.21 25.10
N GLY A 27 -14.04 24.87 24.63
CA GLY A 27 -14.14 26.34 24.72
C GLY A 27 -14.25 27.11 23.40
N ALA A 28 -15.40 27.79 23.23
CA ALA A 28 -15.67 28.86 22.26
C ALA A 28 -15.47 28.56 20.75
N ALA A 29 -16.57 28.42 20.02
CA ALA A 29 -16.58 28.14 18.58
C ALA A 29 -16.27 29.38 17.69
N PRO A 30 -15.32 29.29 16.75
CA PRO A 30 -15.31 30.05 15.50
C PRO A 30 -16.25 29.42 14.46
N ALA A 31 -16.40 30.07 13.30
CA ALA A 31 -17.12 29.50 12.16
C ALA A 31 -16.41 28.25 11.59
N PRO A 32 -17.14 27.34 10.89
CA PRO A 32 -16.55 26.16 10.27
C PRO A 32 -15.71 26.53 9.05
N THR A 33 -14.44 26.83 9.29
CA THR A 33 -13.40 26.63 8.27
C THR A 33 -13.22 25.12 8.15
N GLU A 34 -13.66 24.53 7.04
CA GLU A 34 -13.38 23.13 6.73
C GLU A 34 -11.88 22.98 6.45
N THR A 35 -11.11 22.75 7.52
CA THR A 35 -9.68 22.51 7.43
C THR A 35 -9.45 21.12 6.85
N THR A 36 -8.89 21.09 5.64
CA THR A 36 -8.42 19.88 4.95
C THR A 36 -7.33 19.21 5.76
N LYS A 37 -7.72 18.42 6.77
CA LYS A 37 -6.81 17.95 7.80
C LYS A 37 -5.96 16.81 7.26
N GLU A 38 -4.68 17.10 7.03
CA GLU A 38 -3.68 16.09 6.69
C GLU A 38 -3.74 14.92 7.69
N THR A 39 -3.90 13.72 7.16
CA THR A 39 -3.86 12.48 7.92
C THR A 39 -2.54 11.79 7.65
N THR A 40 -1.70 11.68 8.68
CA THR A 40 -0.45 10.91 8.63
C THR A 40 -0.69 9.50 9.14
N VAL A 41 -0.38 8.51 8.31
CA VAL A 41 -0.41 7.09 8.66
C VAL A 41 1.03 6.58 8.74
N PRO A 42 1.47 6.01 9.89
CA PRO A 42 2.79 5.40 9.99
C PRO A 42 2.84 4.13 9.13
N ILE A 43 3.96 3.92 8.43
CA ILE A 43 4.24 2.69 7.70
C ILE A 43 5.24 1.87 8.54
N SER A 44 4.95 0.59 8.72
CA SER A 44 5.79 -0.31 9.52
C SER A 44 7.23 -0.34 9.01
N ALA A 45 8.19 -0.27 9.93
CA ALA A 45 9.61 -0.32 9.58
C ALA A 45 9.96 -1.64 8.87
N VAL A 46 10.77 -1.53 7.80
CA VAL A 46 11.32 -2.68 7.07
C VAL A 46 12.74 -2.95 7.52
N THR A 47 13.04 -4.21 7.86
CA THR A 47 14.41 -4.70 8.07
C THR A 47 14.91 -5.34 6.78
N THR A 48 16.23 -5.31 6.55
CA THR A 48 16.85 -5.90 5.35
C THR A 48 18.02 -6.80 5.73
N ALA A 49 18.21 -7.89 4.99
CA ALA A 49 19.34 -8.80 5.19
C ALA A 49 19.84 -9.36 3.85
N VAL A 50 21.14 -9.26 3.59
CA VAL A 50 21.75 -9.82 2.36
C VAL A 50 21.84 -11.35 2.47
N VAL A 51 21.42 -12.02 1.40
CA VAL A 51 21.56 -13.47 1.20
C VAL A 51 22.72 -13.76 0.25
N ASP A 52 22.86 -12.96 -0.81
CA ASP A 52 24.01 -12.94 -1.72
C ASP A 52 24.32 -11.48 -2.10
N ALA A 53 25.60 -11.08 -2.05
CA ALA A 53 26.03 -9.72 -2.39
C ALA A 53 26.21 -9.50 -3.91
N GLY A 54 25.99 -10.52 -4.75
CA GLY A 54 26.07 -10.43 -6.21
C GLY A 54 27.50 -10.33 -6.74
N ALA A 55 27.64 -10.07 -8.04
CA ALA A 55 28.92 -9.91 -8.71
C ALA A 55 29.55 -8.53 -8.45
N GLU A 56 30.87 -8.43 -8.62
CA GLU A 56 31.57 -7.14 -8.64
C GLU A 56 31.35 -6.39 -9.98
N PRO A 57 31.35 -5.04 -10.01
CA PRO A 57 31.58 -4.14 -8.88
C PRO A 57 30.33 -3.97 -8.01
N ARG A 58 30.52 -4.11 -6.69
CA ARG A 58 29.50 -3.81 -5.68
C ARG A 58 29.56 -2.33 -5.27
N SER A 59 28.45 -1.79 -4.79
CA SER A 59 28.44 -0.58 -3.97
C SER A 59 27.28 -0.60 -3.00
N ARG A 60 27.34 0.21 -1.94
CA ARG A 60 26.12 0.63 -1.23
C ARG A 60 25.15 1.28 -2.23
N ILE A 61 23.85 1.07 -2.04
CA ILE A 61 22.77 1.73 -2.80
C ILE A 61 22.11 2.77 -1.89
N THR A 62 21.86 3.97 -2.40
CA THR A 62 21.27 5.07 -1.64
C THR A 62 20.56 6.03 -2.58
N PHE A 63 19.30 6.36 -2.27
CA PHE A 63 18.53 7.38 -2.98
C PHE A 63 18.96 8.78 -2.54
N ALA A 64 19.14 9.67 -3.51
CA ALA A 64 19.48 11.07 -3.31
C ALA A 64 18.74 11.98 -4.31
N PRO A 65 17.39 11.97 -4.33
CA PRO A 65 16.62 12.81 -5.25
C PRO A 65 16.93 14.30 -5.02
N PRO A 66 17.22 15.07 -6.08
CA PRO A 66 17.60 16.47 -5.96
C PRO A 66 16.41 17.33 -5.51
N ALA A 67 16.62 18.13 -4.47
CA ALA A 67 15.58 18.94 -3.84
C ALA A 67 14.93 19.92 -4.82
N GLY A 68 13.60 19.99 -4.81
CA GLY A 68 12.80 20.87 -5.68
C GLY A 68 12.66 20.40 -7.13
N VAL A 69 13.32 19.31 -7.54
CA VAL A 69 13.10 18.71 -8.86
C VAL A 69 11.83 17.87 -8.84
N SER A 70 11.01 18.02 -9.88
CA SER A 70 9.78 17.24 -10.05
C SER A 70 10.01 15.96 -10.84
N GLN A 71 9.41 14.88 -10.36
CA GLN A 71 9.25 13.61 -11.07
C GLN A 71 7.78 13.45 -11.46
N GLN A 72 7.51 13.02 -12.69
CA GLN A 72 6.17 12.64 -13.15
C GLN A 72 6.11 11.13 -13.40
N VAL A 73 5.11 10.47 -12.82
CA VAL A 73 4.82 9.05 -13.01
C VAL A 73 3.31 8.85 -13.04
N VAL A 74 2.86 7.82 -13.75
CA VAL A 74 1.50 7.27 -13.59
C VAL A 74 1.58 6.04 -12.71
N MET A 75 0.77 6.01 -11.66
CA MET A 75 0.50 4.84 -10.84
C MET A 75 -0.84 4.24 -11.26
N THR A 76 -0.89 2.94 -11.53
CA THR A 76 -2.16 2.21 -11.74
C THR A 76 -2.30 1.13 -10.67
N SER A 77 -3.45 1.11 -10.00
CA SER A 77 -3.75 0.19 -8.90
C SER A 77 -5.05 -0.55 -9.15
N ARG A 78 -5.13 -1.82 -8.72
CA ARG A 78 -6.32 -2.68 -8.86
C ARG A 78 -6.40 -3.67 -7.70
N SER A 79 -7.62 -3.91 -7.20
CA SER A 79 -7.88 -4.84 -6.10
C SER A 79 -9.07 -5.74 -6.44
N ASP A 80 -8.81 -6.93 -6.97
CA ASP A 80 -9.85 -7.95 -7.19
C ASP A 80 -10.07 -8.72 -5.88
N ILE A 81 -11.28 -8.66 -5.32
CA ILE A 81 -11.64 -9.35 -4.07
C ILE A 81 -12.97 -10.07 -4.26
N HIS A 82 -12.95 -11.38 -4.09
CA HIS A 82 -14.13 -12.23 -4.19
C HIS A 82 -14.32 -13.01 -2.88
N GLN A 83 -15.51 -12.89 -2.29
CA GLN A 83 -15.81 -13.44 -0.96
C GLN A 83 -17.04 -14.36 -1.00
N GLN A 84 -17.00 -15.46 -0.25
CA GLN A 84 -18.17 -16.32 -0.04
C GLN A 84 -18.33 -16.66 1.44
N ILE A 85 -19.57 -16.54 1.95
CA ILE A 85 -19.93 -16.82 3.34
C ILE A 85 -20.83 -18.06 3.38
N GLY A 86 -20.28 -19.19 3.83
CA GLY A 86 -20.96 -20.50 3.82
C GLY A 86 -21.42 -20.90 2.42
N ASP A 87 -22.73 -21.08 2.28
CA ASP A 87 -23.41 -21.46 1.02
C ASP A 87 -24.09 -20.26 0.34
N GLN A 88 -23.82 -19.02 0.78
CA GLN A 88 -24.32 -17.82 0.12
C GLN A 88 -23.68 -17.64 -1.27
N PRO A 89 -24.32 -16.90 -2.20
CA PRO A 89 -23.68 -16.49 -3.44
C PRO A 89 -22.36 -15.76 -3.19
N GLN A 90 -21.39 -15.94 -4.09
CA GLN A 90 -20.15 -15.18 -4.05
C GLN A 90 -20.43 -13.69 -4.24
N GLN A 91 -19.85 -12.88 -3.36
CA GLN A 91 -19.87 -11.42 -3.42
C GLN A 91 -18.61 -10.93 -4.13
N ASP A 92 -18.77 -9.93 -4.98
CA ASP A 92 -17.67 -9.14 -5.49
C ASP A 92 -17.48 -7.92 -4.58
N LEU A 93 -16.30 -7.79 -4.00
CA LEU A 93 -15.89 -6.71 -3.09
C LEU A 93 -14.66 -5.97 -3.65
N SER A 94 -14.41 -6.11 -4.95
CA SER A 94 -13.27 -5.53 -5.65
C SER A 94 -13.32 -3.99 -5.69
N THR A 95 -12.15 -3.37 -5.58
CA THR A 95 -11.97 -1.95 -5.89
C THR A 95 -11.55 -1.83 -7.35
N PRO A 96 -12.32 -1.09 -8.20
CA PRO A 96 -12.01 -0.93 -9.61
C PRO A 96 -10.61 -0.37 -9.86
N GLU A 97 -10.11 -0.59 -11.08
CA GLU A 97 -8.83 -0.06 -11.49
C GLU A 97 -8.81 1.47 -11.40
N LEU A 98 -7.77 2.02 -10.76
CA LEU A 98 -7.54 3.44 -10.59
C LEU A 98 -6.20 3.81 -11.20
N THR A 99 -6.22 4.64 -12.24
CA THR A 99 -5.03 5.22 -12.87
C THR A 99 -4.86 6.67 -12.41
N MET A 100 -3.70 6.97 -11.86
CA MET A 100 -3.41 8.17 -11.08
C MET A 100 -2.07 8.79 -11.54
N PRO A 101 -2.11 9.88 -12.32
CA PRO A 101 -0.93 10.70 -12.58
C PRO A 101 -0.46 11.36 -11.28
N LEU A 102 0.85 11.29 -11.01
CA LEU A 102 1.49 11.83 -9.82
C LEU A 102 2.66 12.73 -10.21
N THR A 103 2.62 13.99 -9.75
CA THR A 103 3.81 14.85 -9.69
C THR A 103 4.40 14.78 -8.29
N ALA A 104 5.58 14.17 -8.16
CA ALA A 104 6.34 14.10 -6.92
C ALA A 104 7.44 15.17 -6.88
N VAL A 105 7.65 15.80 -5.72
CA VAL A 105 8.75 16.75 -5.49
C VAL A 105 9.46 16.39 -4.19
N ALA A 106 10.79 16.26 -4.23
CA ALA A 106 11.60 16.02 -3.04
C ALA A 106 11.90 17.32 -2.29
N ALA A 107 11.74 17.32 -0.98
CA ALA A 107 12.33 18.30 -0.07
C ALA A 107 13.86 18.08 0.05
N ALA A 108 14.55 18.97 0.76
CA ALA A 108 15.97 18.77 1.09
C ALA A 108 16.17 17.52 1.98
N PRO A 109 17.14 16.65 1.70
CA PRO A 109 17.33 15.38 2.41
C PRO A 109 17.92 15.56 3.81
N THR A 110 17.16 15.25 4.88
CA THR A 110 17.67 15.29 6.28
C THR A 110 16.92 14.35 7.25
N PRO A 111 17.59 13.31 7.78
CA PRO A 111 18.27 12.27 7.00
C PRO A 111 17.28 11.46 6.14
N ALA A 112 15.97 11.55 6.39
CA ALA A 112 14.93 11.10 5.48
C ALA A 112 14.55 12.23 4.50
N VAL A 113 13.94 11.86 3.38
CA VAL A 113 13.38 12.79 2.39
C VAL A 113 11.88 12.88 2.61
N SER A 114 11.36 14.10 2.79
CA SER A 114 9.93 14.34 2.57
C SER A 114 9.69 14.45 1.07
N VAL A 115 8.80 13.62 0.54
CA VAL A 115 8.36 13.69 -0.86
C VAL A 115 6.92 14.14 -0.85
N ASP A 116 6.62 15.26 -1.50
CA ASP A 116 5.24 15.77 -1.62
C ASP A 116 4.66 15.43 -2.99
N LEU A 117 3.43 14.92 -3.00
CA LEU A 117 2.75 14.39 -4.18
C LEU A 117 1.53 15.25 -4.52
N THR A 118 1.40 15.66 -5.77
CA THR A 118 0.16 16.18 -6.35
C THR A 118 -0.46 15.14 -7.27
N LEU A 119 -1.72 14.80 -7.02
CA LEU A 119 -2.53 13.93 -7.88
C LEU A 119 -3.09 14.75 -9.05
N GLY A 120 -2.88 14.29 -10.27
CA GLY A 120 -3.51 14.85 -11.48
C GLY A 120 -4.89 14.25 -11.76
N ALA A 121 -5.45 14.54 -12.93
CA ALA A 121 -6.71 13.96 -13.42
C ALA A 121 -6.69 12.40 -13.40
N MET A 122 -7.38 11.82 -12.43
CA MET A 122 -7.50 10.38 -12.22
C MET A 122 -8.56 9.75 -13.14
N GLN A 123 -8.33 8.49 -13.51
CA GLN A 123 -9.19 7.75 -14.43
C GLN A 123 -9.54 6.36 -13.89
N SER A 124 -10.75 5.89 -14.20
CA SER A 124 -11.18 4.51 -13.92
C SER A 124 -12.09 3.99 -15.04
N PRO A 125 -12.02 2.70 -15.42
CA PRO A 125 -12.99 2.09 -16.33
C PRO A 125 -14.35 1.83 -15.65
N ASP A 126 -14.44 1.84 -14.31
CA ASP A 126 -15.74 1.85 -13.64
C ASP A 126 -16.34 3.25 -13.64
N ARG A 127 -17.57 3.36 -14.12
CA ARG A 127 -18.26 4.65 -14.23
C ARG A 127 -18.53 5.29 -12.87
N ARG A 128 -18.87 4.51 -11.84
CA ARG A 128 -19.22 5.07 -10.53
C ARG A 128 -17.98 5.65 -9.84
N LEU A 129 -16.83 5.01 -9.96
CA LEU A 129 -15.56 5.55 -9.49
C LEU A 129 -15.12 6.74 -10.37
N GLN A 130 -15.26 6.67 -11.70
CA GLN A 130 -14.91 7.77 -12.60
C GLN A 130 -15.73 9.05 -12.34
N ASP A 131 -17.05 8.92 -12.14
CA ASP A 131 -17.94 10.04 -11.78
C ASP A 131 -17.58 10.58 -10.37
N ALA A 132 -17.12 9.72 -9.46
CA ALA A 132 -16.74 10.07 -8.08
C ALA A 132 -15.37 10.78 -7.94
N LEU A 133 -14.44 10.55 -8.88
CA LEU A 133 -13.09 11.13 -8.93
C LEU A 133 -13.03 12.57 -9.45
N ALA A 134 -14.12 13.08 -10.04
CA ALA A 134 -14.14 14.34 -10.78
C ALA A 134 -13.77 15.58 -9.95
N SER A 135 -13.86 15.50 -8.63
CA SER A 135 -13.51 16.56 -7.66
C SER A 135 -12.21 16.29 -6.90
N SER A 136 -11.43 15.25 -7.26
CA SER A 136 -10.24 14.83 -6.53
C SER A 136 -8.90 15.14 -7.21
N GLU A 137 -8.91 15.70 -8.44
CA GLU A 137 -7.70 16.28 -9.04
C GLU A 137 -7.15 17.42 -8.17
N GLY A 138 -5.82 17.54 -8.08
CA GLY A 138 -5.15 18.54 -7.25
C GLY A 138 -4.94 18.12 -5.80
N SER A 139 -5.64 17.07 -5.32
CA SER A 139 -5.44 16.45 -4.00
C SER A 139 -3.96 16.19 -3.71
N LYS A 140 -3.57 16.24 -2.43
CA LYS A 140 -2.18 16.01 -2.00
C LYS A 140 -2.03 14.69 -1.27
N ALA A 141 -0.89 14.05 -1.50
CA ALA A 141 -0.36 13.02 -0.64
C ALA A 141 1.12 13.34 -0.36
N GLY A 142 1.77 12.56 0.48
CA GLY A 142 3.18 12.71 0.76
C GLY A 142 3.78 11.46 1.37
N LEU A 143 5.07 11.27 1.17
CA LEU A 143 5.83 10.16 1.72
C LEU A 143 6.95 10.69 2.61
N THR A 144 7.37 9.88 3.57
CA THR A 144 8.68 10.01 4.23
C THR A 144 9.53 8.82 3.81
N VAL A 145 10.58 9.07 3.04
CA VAL A 145 11.42 8.04 2.41
C VAL A 145 12.82 8.07 3.02
N GLN A 146 13.30 6.93 3.50
CA GLN A 146 14.64 6.78 4.05
C GLN A 146 15.69 6.65 2.93
N PRO A 147 16.98 6.92 3.19
CA PRO A 147 18.03 6.86 2.17
C PRO A 147 18.15 5.52 1.42
N ASN A 148 17.71 4.41 2.02
CA ASN A 148 17.69 3.10 1.37
C ASN A 148 16.42 2.81 0.55
N GLY A 149 15.47 3.74 0.46
CA GLY A 149 14.18 3.59 -0.24
C GLY A 149 13.01 3.17 0.66
N ALA A 150 13.24 2.87 1.94
CA ALA A 150 12.17 2.47 2.86
C ALA A 150 11.22 3.63 3.19
N ILE A 151 9.92 3.46 2.91
CA ILE A 151 8.86 4.41 3.28
C ILE A 151 8.49 4.19 4.76
N SER A 152 8.49 5.25 5.57
CA SER A 152 8.15 5.20 7.01
C SER A 152 6.85 5.92 7.38
N ALA A 153 6.33 6.78 6.50
CA ALA A 153 5.04 7.44 6.68
C ALA A 153 4.39 7.76 5.33
N LEU A 154 3.06 7.72 5.33
CA LEU A 154 2.17 8.15 4.25
C LEU A 154 1.30 9.27 4.78
N ARG A 155 1.35 10.45 4.17
CA ARG A 155 0.51 11.62 4.44
C ARG A 155 -0.55 11.71 3.35
N ILE A 156 -1.80 11.99 3.71
CA ILE A 156 -2.90 12.17 2.75
C ILE A 156 -3.72 13.40 3.15
N THR A 157 -3.92 14.30 2.19
CA THR A 157 -4.73 15.51 2.28
C THR A 157 -5.66 15.53 1.06
N PRO A 158 -6.81 14.84 1.13
CA PRO A 158 -7.79 14.78 0.04
C PRO A 158 -8.35 16.19 -0.24
N ASP A 159 -8.69 16.53 -1.48
CA ASP A 159 -9.43 17.77 -1.74
C ASP A 159 -10.78 17.76 -0.99
N PRO A 160 -11.25 18.88 -0.37
CA PRO A 160 -12.54 18.93 0.33
C PRO A 160 -13.75 18.52 -0.51
N GLY A 161 -13.70 18.67 -1.84
CA GLY A 161 -14.73 18.21 -2.75
C GLY A 161 -14.71 16.69 -3.01
N SER A 162 -13.69 15.96 -2.54
CA SER A 162 -13.53 14.53 -2.79
C SER A 162 -14.61 13.71 -2.10
N THR A 163 -15.27 12.85 -2.88
CA THR A 163 -16.26 11.92 -2.33
C THR A 163 -15.60 10.80 -1.51
N ASP A 164 -16.33 10.19 -0.58
CA ASP A 164 -15.85 9.03 0.19
C ASP A 164 -15.37 7.87 -0.68
N ILE A 165 -16.01 7.67 -1.84
CA ILE A 165 -15.67 6.65 -2.83
C ILE A 165 -14.28 6.93 -3.43
N ALA A 166 -14.06 8.17 -3.89
CA ALA A 166 -12.76 8.57 -4.43
C ALA A 166 -11.67 8.52 -3.36
N ARG A 167 -11.94 9.08 -2.18
CA ARG A 167 -11.02 9.07 -1.03
C ARG A 167 -10.59 7.65 -0.67
N SER A 168 -11.54 6.73 -0.48
CA SER A 168 -11.22 5.34 -0.10
C SER A 168 -10.40 4.61 -1.17
N ALA A 169 -10.70 4.85 -2.46
CA ALA A 169 -9.94 4.26 -3.56
C ALA A 169 -8.50 4.82 -3.64
N ILE A 170 -8.32 6.12 -3.44
CA ILE A 170 -7.02 6.79 -3.39
C ILE A 170 -6.18 6.30 -2.20
N GLU A 171 -6.78 6.22 -1.00
CA GLU A 171 -6.15 5.70 0.21
C GLU A 171 -5.70 4.24 0.01
N GLN A 172 -6.58 3.38 -0.49
CA GLN A 172 -6.28 1.98 -0.79
C GLN A 172 -5.16 1.83 -1.83
N ALA A 173 -5.16 2.65 -2.89
CA ALA A 173 -4.11 2.66 -3.91
C ALA A 173 -2.74 2.99 -3.32
N PHE A 174 -2.65 4.02 -2.47
CA PHE A 174 -1.40 4.35 -1.79
C PHE A 174 -0.97 3.28 -0.77
N PHE A 175 -1.90 2.70 0.00
CA PHE A 175 -1.59 1.59 0.90
C PHE A 175 -1.03 0.38 0.16
N GLN A 176 -1.63 0.01 -0.98
CA GLN A 176 -1.07 -1.04 -1.85
C GLN A 176 0.34 -0.64 -2.33
N ALA A 177 0.54 0.60 -2.76
CA ALA A 177 1.81 1.06 -3.32
C ALA A 177 2.97 1.06 -2.31
N VAL A 178 2.77 1.58 -1.10
CA VAL A 178 3.86 1.68 -0.10
C VAL A 178 4.39 0.29 0.33
N TYR A 179 3.49 -0.68 0.55
CA TYR A 179 3.86 -2.07 0.87
C TYR A 179 4.34 -2.89 -0.36
N ARG A 180 4.49 -2.26 -1.52
CA ARG A 180 5.04 -2.83 -2.77
C ARG A 180 6.35 -2.15 -3.22
N GLY A 181 6.89 -1.21 -2.43
CA GLY A 181 8.20 -0.60 -2.68
C GLY A 181 9.39 -1.55 -2.44
N VAL A 182 10.60 -1.05 -2.74
CA VAL A 182 11.87 -1.74 -2.49
C VAL A 182 12.76 -0.89 -1.57
N ALA A 183 13.31 -1.54 -0.55
CA ALA A 183 14.34 -0.99 0.33
C ALA A 183 15.64 -1.78 0.15
N PHE A 184 16.76 -1.08 0.00
CA PHE A 184 18.07 -1.69 -0.18
C PHE A 184 18.78 -1.97 1.15
N PRO A 185 19.71 -2.94 1.18
CA PRO A 185 20.55 -3.20 2.35
C PRO A 185 21.65 -2.15 2.52
N ASP A 186 22.14 -2.00 3.76
CA ASP A 186 23.33 -1.18 4.08
C ASP A 186 24.64 -1.78 3.53
N ALA A 187 24.66 -3.09 3.26
CA ALA A 187 25.82 -3.77 2.70
C ALA A 187 26.00 -3.43 1.20
N GLU A 188 27.23 -3.52 0.72
CA GLU A 188 27.53 -3.27 -0.68
C GLU A 188 27.05 -4.44 -1.55
N ILE A 189 26.30 -4.13 -2.60
CA ILE A 189 25.70 -5.12 -3.51
C ILE A 189 25.99 -4.77 -4.96
N GLY A 190 26.02 -5.80 -5.81
CA GLY A 190 26.18 -5.68 -7.26
C GLY A 190 25.14 -6.50 -8.02
N VAL A 191 25.31 -6.62 -9.33
CA VAL A 191 24.35 -7.33 -10.19
C VAL A 191 24.26 -8.81 -9.79
N GLY A 192 23.04 -9.33 -9.69
CA GLY A 192 22.75 -10.68 -9.19
C GLY A 192 22.63 -10.78 -7.66
N ALA A 193 22.81 -9.69 -6.90
CA ALA A 193 22.63 -9.70 -5.45
C ALA A 193 21.19 -10.03 -5.05
N VAL A 194 21.04 -10.77 -3.94
CA VAL A 194 19.77 -11.21 -3.37
C VAL A 194 19.71 -10.79 -1.90
N TRP A 195 18.61 -10.16 -1.49
CA TRP A 195 18.36 -9.80 -0.09
C TRP A 195 16.90 -10.04 0.29
N THR A 196 16.63 -10.19 1.59
CA THR A 196 15.27 -10.17 2.12
C THR A 196 14.92 -8.79 2.65
N MET A 197 13.63 -8.49 2.62
CA MET A 197 12.99 -7.34 3.25
C MET A 197 11.83 -7.86 4.11
N GLU A 198 11.89 -7.69 5.43
CA GLU A 198 10.80 -8.09 6.35
C GLU A 198 10.13 -6.86 6.97
N GLN A 199 8.80 -6.81 6.90
CA GLN A 199 7.98 -5.73 7.46
C GLN A 199 6.58 -6.23 7.84
N GLN A 200 5.92 -5.53 8.75
CA GLN A 200 4.49 -5.73 8.99
C GLN A 200 3.66 -5.00 7.94
N VAL A 201 2.52 -5.57 7.57
CA VAL A 201 1.51 -4.97 6.70
C VAL A 201 0.20 -4.94 7.48
N MET A 202 -0.31 -3.74 7.73
CA MET A 202 -1.61 -3.55 8.39
C MET A 202 -2.72 -3.47 7.34
N SER A 203 -3.55 -4.51 7.25
CA SER A 203 -4.62 -4.62 6.24
C SER A 203 -5.80 -5.40 6.81
N GLY A 204 -6.56 -4.78 7.72
CA GLY A 204 -7.65 -5.43 8.49
C GLY A 204 -7.16 -6.41 9.59
N MET A 205 -6.00 -7.02 9.39
CA MET A 205 -5.21 -7.77 10.37
C MET A 205 -3.71 -7.40 10.24
N VAL A 206 -2.87 -7.88 11.16
CA VAL A 206 -1.41 -7.76 11.06
C VAL A 206 -0.83 -8.95 10.31
N LEU A 207 -0.20 -8.68 9.16
CA LEU A 207 0.50 -9.67 8.34
C LEU A 207 2.01 -9.41 8.40
N ARG A 208 2.81 -10.45 8.63
CA ARG A 208 4.25 -10.39 8.35
C ARG A 208 4.46 -10.60 6.85
N GLN A 209 5.00 -9.58 6.18
CA GLN A 209 5.43 -9.66 4.79
C GLN A 209 6.94 -9.90 4.71
N VAL A 210 7.32 -10.95 3.97
CA VAL A 210 8.70 -11.22 3.58
C VAL A 210 8.79 -11.08 2.07
N THR A 211 9.65 -10.17 1.61
CA THR A 211 9.95 -10.00 0.19
C THR A 211 11.40 -10.36 -0.05
N THR A 212 11.67 -11.37 -0.87
CA THR A 212 13.00 -11.58 -1.46
C THR A 212 13.13 -10.66 -2.66
N ALA A 213 14.18 -9.85 -2.69
CA ALA A 213 14.53 -8.97 -3.79
C ALA A 213 15.84 -9.39 -4.45
N THR A 214 15.93 -9.23 -5.77
CA THR A 214 17.11 -9.56 -6.59
C THR A 214 17.46 -8.38 -7.51
N LEU A 215 18.68 -7.86 -7.42
CA LEU A 215 19.17 -6.81 -8.32
C LEU A 215 19.52 -7.41 -9.68
N ARG A 216 18.55 -7.43 -10.60
CA ARG A 216 18.68 -8.03 -11.93
C ARG A 216 19.66 -7.25 -12.81
N GLU A 217 19.59 -5.92 -12.81
CA GLU A 217 20.37 -5.05 -13.70
C GLU A 217 20.69 -3.71 -13.03
N ARG A 218 21.82 -3.10 -13.40
CA ARG A 218 22.21 -1.74 -13.01
C ARG A 218 22.79 -0.99 -14.21
N ALA A 219 22.22 0.16 -14.52
CA ALA A 219 22.67 1.08 -15.56
C ALA A 219 22.90 2.46 -14.93
N GLY A 220 24.09 2.66 -14.33
CA GLY A 220 24.38 3.81 -13.49
C GLY A 220 23.51 3.81 -12.23
N ASP A 221 22.62 4.80 -12.13
CA ASP A 221 21.67 4.99 -11.02
C ASP A 221 20.30 4.35 -11.29
N ARG A 222 20.04 3.85 -12.51
CA ARG A 222 18.83 3.09 -12.83
C ARG A 222 19.03 1.60 -12.48
N LEU A 223 18.15 1.06 -11.66
CA LEU A 223 18.21 -0.30 -11.12
C LEU A 223 16.94 -1.08 -11.49
N THR A 224 17.10 -2.27 -12.07
CA THR A 224 16.01 -3.24 -12.28
C THR A 224 16.04 -4.25 -11.15
N VAL A 225 15.01 -4.28 -10.30
CA VAL A 225 14.92 -5.20 -9.16
C VAL A 225 13.71 -6.11 -9.31
N ASP A 226 13.94 -7.42 -9.25
CA ASP A 226 12.88 -8.42 -9.14
C ASP A 226 12.50 -8.63 -7.69
N VAL A 227 11.20 -8.81 -7.42
CA VAL A 227 10.66 -9.07 -6.08
C VAL A 227 9.79 -10.32 -6.08
N ALA A 228 9.92 -11.13 -5.04
CA ALA A 228 9.08 -12.28 -4.74
C ALA A 228 8.54 -12.15 -3.31
N ILE A 229 7.23 -12.02 -3.18
CA ILE A 229 6.55 -11.65 -1.93
C ILE A 229 5.84 -12.86 -1.33
N ARG A 230 5.90 -13.01 -0.01
CA ARG A 230 5.04 -13.88 0.80
C ARG A 230 4.48 -13.10 1.98
N GLN A 231 3.21 -13.32 2.30
CA GLN A 231 2.56 -12.75 3.48
C GLN A 231 1.96 -13.88 4.33
N ALA A 232 2.11 -13.78 5.65
CA ALA A 232 1.49 -14.68 6.61
C ALA A 232 0.92 -13.89 7.80
N PRO A 233 -0.23 -14.27 8.39
CA PRO A 233 -0.74 -13.63 9.58
C PRO A 233 0.18 -13.85 10.78
N GLU A 234 0.28 -12.87 11.68
CA GLU A 234 1.04 -13.04 12.93
C GLU A 234 0.22 -13.75 14.03
N ALA A 235 -1.11 -13.77 13.90
CA ALA A 235 -2.03 -14.48 14.79
C ALA A 235 -2.84 -15.54 14.01
N GLN A 236 -3.26 -16.61 14.69
CA GLN A 236 -4.15 -17.64 14.11
C GLN A 236 -5.65 -17.28 14.23
N VAL A 237 -5.95 -16.13 14.83
CA VAL A 237 -7.30 -15.58 15.01
C VAL A 237 -7.29 -14.17 14.45
N TRP A 238 -8.35 -13.80 13.74
CA TRP A 238 -8.60 -12.44 13.26
C TRP A 238 -9.71 -11.81 14.10
N ASP A 239 -9.37 -10.76 14.85
CA ASP A 239 -10.33 -9.90 15.52
C ASP A 239 -11.01 -8.98 14.52
N LEU A 240 -12.35 -9.04 14.43
CA LEU A 240 -13.13 -8.27 13.47
C LEU A 240 -13.45 -6.87 14.04
N PRO A 241 -13.13 -5.78 13.32
CA PRO A 241 -13.38 -4.40 13.75
C PRO A 241 -14.80 -4.11 14.29
N GLY A 242 -14.88 -3.17 15.23
CA GLY A 242 -16.14 -2.73 15.85
C GLY A 242 -16.78 -3.77 16.77
N ASP A 243 -15.97 -4.52 17.53
CA ASP A 243 -16.39 -5.61 18.43
C ASP A 243 -17.26 -6.67 17.73
N SER A 244 -16.96 -6.94 16.46
CA SER A 244 -17.76 -7.84 15.60
C SER A 244 -17.49 -9.34 15.85
N GLY A 245 -16.72 -9.67 16.90
CA GLY A 245 -16.28 -11.03 17.21
C GLY A 245 -14.98 -11.39 16.50
N THR A 246 -14.71 -12.69 16.39
CA THR A 246 -13.44 -13.22 15.87
C THR A 246 -13.68 -14.33 14.84
N LEU A 247 -12.71 -14.55 13.95
CA LEU A 247 -12.63 -15.72 13.08
C LEU A 247 -11.32 -16.46 13.33
N ASN A 248 -11.33 -17.79 13.30
CA ASN A 248 -10.08 -18.55 13.20
C ASN A 248 -9.59 -18.49 11.75
N ILE A 249 -8.28 -18.42 11.55
CA ILE A 249 -7.67 -18.47 10.22
C ILE A 249 -7.37 -19.93 9.88
N ASP A 250 -8.27 -20.58 9.13
CA ASP A 250 -8.14 -21.99 8.72
C ASP A 250 -6.97 -22.15 7.72
N THR A 251 -6.89 -21.27 6.73
CA THR A 251 -5.78 -21.20 5.76
C THR A 251 -5.52 -19.76 5.33
N PHE A 252 -4.25 -19.38 5.17
CA PHE A 252 -3.89 -18.10 4.56
C PHE A 252 -2.74 -18.29 3.58
N VAL A 253 -3.04 -18.17 2.29
CA VAL A 253 -2.04 -18.15 1.23
C VAL A 253 -2.09 -16.76 0.58
N MET A 254 -0.99 -16.02 0.67
CA MET A 254 -0.77 -14.78 -0.07
C MET A 254 0.66 -14.74 -0.58
N ALA A 255 0.80 -14.68 -1.89
CA ALA A 255 2.05 -14.82 -2.61
C ALA A 255 2.07 -13.92 -3.84
N GLY A 256 3.24 -13.49 -4.28
CA GLY A 256 3.33 -12.72 -5.50
C GLY A 256 4.73 -12.49 -6.00
N THR A 257 4.79 -11.79 -7.13
CA THR A 257 6.02 -11.45 -7.84
C THR A 257 5.88 -10.11 -8.55
N GLY A 258 6.99 -9.53 -8.95
CA GLY A 258 7.04 -8.36 -9.80
C GLY A 258 8.45 -7.95 -10.16
N THR A 259 8.54 -6.93 -11.01
CA THR A 259 9.77 -6.19 -11.29
C THR A 259 9.49 -4.72 -11.01
N LEU A 260 10.40 -4.05 -10.31
CA LEU A 260 10.43 -2.61 -10.16
C LEU A 260 11.64 -2.05 -10.89
N VAL A 261 11.48 -0.90 -11.53
CA VAL A 261 12.60 -0.11 -12.02
C VAL A 261 12.64 1.18 -11.21
N VAL A 262 13.75 1.42 -10.54
CA VAL A 262 13.99 2.62 -9.74
C VAL A 262 15.17 3.40 -10.28
N ASP A 263 15.23 4.69 -9.97
CA ASP A 263 16.35 5.57 -10.27
C ASP A 263 16.75 6.27 -8.96
N LEU A 264 18.05 6.31 -8.64
CA LEU A 264 18.51 6.86 -7.35
C LEU A 264 18.37 8.38 -7.26
N GLY A 265 18.19 9.07 -8.39
CA GLY A 265 17.80 10.48 -8.46
C GLY A 265 16.27 10.70 -8.39
N ALA A 266 15.46 9.63 -8.33
CA ALA A 266 14.01 9.70 -8.26
C ALA A 266 13.47 9.48 -6.84
N SER A 267 12.21 9.88 -6.62
CA SER A 267 11.48 9.71 -5.35
C SER A 267 10.47 8.56 -5.38
N LEU A 268 10.05 8.13 -6.58
CA LEU A 268 9.12 7.02 -6.84
C LEU A 268 9.71 6.07 -7.90
N PRO A 269 9.26 4.81 -7.99
CA PRO A 269 9.64 3.92 -9.09
C PRO A 269 9.30 4.52 -10.47
N VAL A 270 10.18 4.31 -11.45
CA VAL A 270 10.08 4.89 -12.80
C VAL A 270 9.45 3.95 -13.83
N ASP A 271 9.33 2.65 -13.52
CA ASP A 271 8.56 1.66 -14.27
C ASP A 271 8.36 0.41 -13.40
N GLY A 272 7.54 -0.53 -13.86
CA GLY A 272 7.40 -1.86 -13.29
C GLY A 272 6.02 -2.17 -12.73
N SER A 273 5.85 -3.39 -12.24
CA SER A 273 4.58 -3.86 -11.68
C SER A 273 4.80 -5.00 -10.70
N VAL A 274 4.02 -5.01 -9.62
CA VAL A 274 4.03 -6.06 -8.59
C VAL A 274 2.60 -6.50 -8.31
N THR A 275 2.35 -7.80 -8.46
CA THR A 275 1.07 -8.45 -8.18
C THR A 275 1.23 -9.42 -7.02
N VAL A 276 0.32 -9.37 -6.05
CA VAL A 276 0.22 -10.35 -4.95
C VAL A 276 -1.22 -10.86 -4.89
N SER A 277 -1.38 -12.18 -4.87
CA SER A 277 -2.66 -12.85 -4.84
C SER A 277 -2.64 -14.11 -3.97
N GLY A 278 -3.83 -14.66 -3.73
CA GLY A 278 -4.00 -15.96 -3.10
C GLY A 278 -5.37 -16.12 -2.46
N GLU A 279 -5.53 -17.24 -1.76
CA GLU A 279 -6.78 -17.64 -1.14
C GLU A 279 -6.66 -17.72 0.39
N GLN A 280 -7.71 -17.28 1.06
CA GLN A 280 -7.84 -17.27 2.51
C GLN A 280 -9.13 -18.00 2.89
N THR A 281 -9.09 -18.82 3.93
CA THR A 281 -10.28 -19.44 4.50
C THR A 281 -10.29 -19.29 6.02
N TYR A 282 -11.48 -19.04 6.57
CA TYR A 282 -11.68 -18.70 7.96
C TYR A 282 -12.92 -19.41 8.51
N SER A 283 -12.92 -19.76 9.81
CA SER A 283 -14.07 -20.35 10.49
C SER A 283 -14.60 -19.49 11.63
N ASP A 284 -15.93 -19.45 11.77
CA ASP A 284 -16.61 -18.90 12.95
C ASP A 284 -16.38 -19.83 14.16
N PRO A 285 -15.71 -19.41 15.24
CA PRO A 285 -15.53 -20.28 16.42
C PRO A 285 -16.85 -20.65 17.11
N ASN A 286 -17.96 -19.96 16.79
CA ASN A 286 -19.29 -20.18 17.37
C ASN A 286 -20.26 -20.92 16.43
N SER A 287 -19.88 -21.25 15.20
CA SER A 287 -20.77 -22.00 14.30
C SER A 287 -20.05 -22.73 13.15
N THR A 288 -20.79 -23.53 12.38
CA THR A 288 -20.24 -24.24 11.20
C THR A 288 -20.01 -23.35 9.98
N THR A 289 -20.25 -22.03 10.08
CA THR A 289 -20.10 -21.12 8.95
C THR A 289 -18.64 -20.76 8.72
N ARG A 290 -18.20 -20.81 7.46
CA ARG A 290 -16.86 -20.41 7.02
C ARG A 290 -16.93 -19.21 6.06
N LEU A 291 -15.86 -18.43 6.03
CA LEU A 291 -15.62 -17.41 5.02
C LEU A 291 -14.50 -17.91 4.10
N ARG A 292 -14.72 -17.85 2.78
CA ARG A 292 -13.69 -18.06 1.75
C ARG A 292 -13.46 -16.73 1.05
N GLN A 293 -12.20 -16.40 0.79
CA GLN A 293 -11.82 -15.16 0.12
C GLN A 293 -10.71 -15.46 -0.89
N ALA A 294 -10.87 -14.96 -2.11
CA ALA A 294 -9.82 -14.91 -3.13
C ALA A 294 -9.48 -13.44 -3.37
N THR A 295 -8.20 -13.11 -3.27
CA THR A 295 -7.71 -11.73 -3.27
C THR A 295 -6.59 -11.60 -4.30
N THR A 296 -6.60 -10.55 -5.12
CA THR A 296 -5.51 -10.15 -6.02
C THR A 296 -5.32 -8.64 -5.96
N ASN A 297 -4.11 -8.18 -5.63
CA ASN A 297 -3.74 -6.77 -5.62
C ASN A 297 -2.60 -6.54 -6.61
N THR A 298 -2.75 -5.59 -7.52
CA THR A 298 -1.71 -5.19 -8.48
C THR A 298 -1.44 -3.71 -8.38
N VAL A 299 -0.15 -3.34 -8.31
CA VAL A 299 0.32 -1.96 -8.49
C VAL A 299 1.27 -1.94 -9.67
N ARG A 300 1.09 -0.98 -10.57
CA ARG A 300 1.96 -0.66 -11.70
C ARG A 300 2.44 0.78 -11.61
N TRP A 301 3.68 1.00 -12.02
CA TRP A 301 4.29 2.30 -12.26
C TRP A 301 4.65 2.45 -13.73
N SER A 302 4.59 3.67 -14.25
CA SER A 302 5.20 4.05 -15.53
C SER A 302 5.55 5.54 -15.52
N GLY A 303 6.83 5.86 -15.69
CA GLY A 303 7.31 7.22 -15.89
C GLY A 303 6.76 7.87 -17.17
N GLN A 304 6.82 9.20 -17.20
CA GLN A 304 6.39 10.04 -18.32
C GLN A 304 7.57 10.79 -18.95
#